data_AF-A0A9X6W550-F1
#
_entry.id   AF-A0A9X6W550-F1
#
_cell.length_a   1.000
_cell.length_b   1.000
_cell.length_c   1.000
_cell.angle_alpha   90.00
_cell.angle_beta   90.00
_cell.angle_gamma   90.00
#
_symmetry.space_group_name_H-M   'P 1'
#
loop_
_entity.id
_entity.type
_entity.pdbx_description
1 polymer ?
#
loop_
_entity_poly.entity_id
_entity_poly.type
_entity_poly.pdbx_seq_one_letter_code
_entity_poly.pdbx_strand_id
1 'polypeptide(L)' 'MRHEKDLLKQWKTDLQAIQEEKRLKKKAKKKNKNRKYSIPGNTADFMDGKNTYRKDNGVWKQRNK' A
#
# COMPACT_ATOMS: atom_id res chain seq x y z
N MET A 1 32.74 27.79 -16.02
CA MET A 1 32.77 26.67 -15.04
C MET A 1 31.74 26.76 -13.90
N ARG A 2 31.26 27.94 -13.45
CA ARG A 2 30.19 28.00 -12.40
C ARG A 2 28.82 27.50 -12.91
N HIS A 3 28.44 27.88 -14.13
CA HIS A 3 27.13 27.54 -14.71
C HIS A 3 26.83 26.04 -14.81
N GLU A 4 27.81 25.20 -15.15
CA GLU A 4 27.59 23.74 -15.23
C GLU A 4 27.27 23.11 -13.87
N LYS A 5 27.90 23.60 -12.80
CA LYS A 5 27.63 23.12 -11.44
C LYS A 5 26.24 23.55 -10.97
N ASP A 6 25.81 24.74 -11.35
CA ASP A 6 24.47 25.25 -11.04
C ASP A 6 23.39 24.48 -11.82
N LEU A 7 23.64 24.18 -13.10
CA LEU A 7 22.80 23.32 -13.93
C LEU A 7 22.65 21.92 -13.33
N LEU A 8 23.75 21.30 -12.89
CA LEU A 8 23.71 19.97 -12.26
C LEU A 8 22.91 19.99 -10.95
N LYS A 9 23.02 21.08 -10.18
CA LYS A 9 22.29 21.26 -8.93
C LYS A 9 20.78 21.39 -9.20
N GLN A 10 20.42 22.15 -10.23
CA GLN A 10 19.03 22.34 -10.66
C GLN A 10 18.42 21.02 -11.19
N TRP A 11 19.18 20.27 -11.98
CA TRP A 11 18.74 18.95 -12.46
C TRP A 11 18.46 17.97 -11.32
N LYS A 12 19.27 17.97 -10.26
CA LYS A 12 19.03 17.13 -9.08
C LYS A 12 17.77 17.54 -8.33
N THR A 13 17.54 18.85 -8.16
CA THR A 13 16.33 19.34 -7.49
C THR A 13 15.08 19.00 -8.28
N ASP A 14 15.12 19.14 -9.60
CA ASP A 14 13.99 18.83 -10.47
C ASP A 14 13.67 17.33 -10.46
N LEU A 15 14.70 16.48 -10.49
CA LEU A 15 14.53 15.03 -10.38
C LEU A 15 13.84 14.63 -9.06
N GLN A 16 14.26 15.24 -7.95
CA GLN A 16 13.68 14.98 -6.63
C GLN A 16 12.23 15.47 -6.54
N ALA A 17 11.92 16.64 -7.11
CA ALA A 17 10.58 17.18 -7.18
C ALA A 17 9.63 16.25 -7.96
N ILE A 18 10.07 15.75 -9.12
CA ILE A 18 9.30 14.80 -9.95
C ILE A 18 9.03 13.50 -9.18
N GLN A 19 10.01 13.01 -8.42
CA GLN A 19 9.86 11.79 -7.63
C GLN A 19 8.84 11.97 -6.49
N GLU A 20 8.89 13.07 -5.76
CA GLU A 20 7.93 13.37 -4.70
C GLU A 20 6.51 13.60 -5.25
N GLU A 21 6.37 14.28 -6.38
CA GLU A 21 5.07 14.43 -7.04
C GLU A 21 4.46 13.08 -7.44
N LYS A 22 5.26 12.17 -8.02
CA LYS A 22 4.84 10.79 -8.32
C LYS A 22 4.48 10.02 -7.05
N ARG A 23 5.22 10.20 -5.96
CA ARG A 23 4.96 9.57 -4.66
C ARG A 23 3.63 10.04 -4.07
N LEU A 24 3.35 11.34 -4.10
CA LEU A 24 2.10 11.93 -3.63
C LEU A 24 0.90 11.42 -4.46
N LYS A 25 1.02 11.41 -5.79
CA LYS A 25 0.00 10.83 -6.68
C LYS A 25 -0.29 9.37 -6.35
N LYS A 26 0.73 8.54 -6.09
CA LYS A 26 0.55 7.14 -5.66
C LYS A 26 -0.14 7.04 -4.29
N LYS A 27 0.26 7.85 -3.31
CA LYS A 27 -0.38 7.88 -1.97
C LYS A 27 -1.86 8.25 -2.06
N ALA A 28 -2.20 9.27 -2.85
CA ALA A 28 -3.59 9.70 -3.06
C ALA A 28 -4.44 8.57 -3.69
N LYS A 29 -3.92 7.92 -4.75
CA LYS A 29 -4.57 6.75 -5.36
C LYS A 29 -4.78 5.61 -4.36
N LYS A 30 -3.78 5.29 -3.53
CA LYS A 30 -3.88 4.24 -2.50
C LYS A 30 -4.93 4.59 -1.44
N LYS A 31 -4.96 5.85 -0.95
CA LYS A 31 -5.96 6.30 0.02
C LYS A 31 -7.38 6.19 -0.52
N ASN A 32 -7.61 6.59 -1.78
CA ASN A 32 -8.93 6.47 -2.42
C ASN A 32 -9.35 5.01 -2.65
N LYS A 33 -8.43 4.15 -3.13
CA LYS A 33 -8.71 2.72 -3.29
C LYS A 33 -9.06 2.09 -1.94
N ASN A 34 -8.25 2.37 -0.91
CA ASN A 34 -8.50 1.85 0.42
C ASN A 34 -9.83 2.35 0.97
N ARG A 35 -10.24 3.60 0.73
CA ARG A 35 -11.51 4.14 1.22
C ARG A 35 -12.74 3.44 0.62
N LYS A 36 -12.72 3.07 -0.67
CA LYS A 36 -13.84 2.37 -1.33
C LYS A 36 -14.03 0.94 -0.79
N TYR A 37 -12.95 0.28 -0.39
CA TYR A 37 -12.95 -1.06 0.19
C TYR A 37 -12.63 -1.06 1.69
N SER A 38 -12.71 0.12 2.33
CA SER A 38 -12.39 0.25 3.75
C SER A 38 -13.59 -0.28 4.48
N ILE A 39 -13.48 -1.50 5.01
CA ILE A 39 -14.48 -2.05 5.90
C ILE A 39 -14.44 -1.16 7.17
N PRO A 40 -15.53 -0.42 7.48
CA PRO A 40 -15.57 0.36 8.71
C PRO A 40 -15.70 -0.63 9.89
N GLY A 41 -14.71 -0.65 10.78
CA GLY A 41 -14.65 -1.56 11.92
C GLY A 41 -13.27 -2.19 12.11
N ASN A 42 -13.08 -2.87 13.24
CA ASN A 42 -11.86 -3.64 13.51
C ASN A 42 -11.85 -4.90 12.65
N THR A 43 -11.20 -4.86 11.48
CA THR A 43 -11.09 -6.01 10.56
C THR A 43 -10.52 -7.25 11.25
N ALA A 44 -9.75 -7.09 12.33
CA ALA A 44 -9.22 -8.23 13.10
C ALA A 44 -10.32 -9.10 13.73
N ASP A 45 -11.46 -8.50 14.10
CA ASP A 45 -12.59 -9.24 14.68
C ASP A 45 -13.41 -9.97 13.60
N PHE A 46 -13.46 -9.41 12.37
CA PHE A 46 -14.17 -10.02 11.24
C PHE A 46 -13.32 -11.08 10.50
N MET A 47 -12.03 -10.81 10.30
CA MET A 47 -11.06 -11.77 9.77
C MET A 47 -10.43 -12.60 10.88
N ASP A 48 -11.22 -12.98 11.88
CA ASP A 48 -10.72 -13.93 12.84
C ASP A 48 -10.50 -15.29 12.15
N GLY A 49 -9.42 -15.96 12.51
CA GLY A 49 -9.08 -17.27 11.96
C GLY A 49 -9.98 -18.42 12.42
N LYS A 50 -11.07 -18.12 13.16
CA LYS A 50 -12.00 -19.13 13.71
C LYS A 50 -12.97 -19.66 12.66
N ASN A 51 -13.24 -18.88 11.62
CA ASN A 51 -14.01 -19.31 10.45
C ASN A 51 -13.13 -19.81 9.29
N THR A 52 -11.84 -20.01 9.52
CA THR A 52 -10.95 -20.54 8.48
C THR A 52 -11.15 -22.05 8.36
N TYR A 53 -11.56 -22.49 7.17
CA TYR A 53 -11.63 -23.89 6.80
C TYR A 53 -10.26 -24.36 6.30
N ARG A 54 -9.82 -25.52 6.78
CA ARG A 54 -8.64 -26.20 6.25
C ARG A 54 -9.03 -27.58 5.77
N LYS A 55 -8.36 -28.04 4.72
CA LYS A 55 -8.49 -29.41 4.24
C LYS A 55 -7.61 -30.32 5.10
N ASP A 56 -8.23 -31.22 5.84
CA ASP A 56 -7.59 -32.22 6.69
C ASP A 56 -8.08 -33.60 6.25
N ASN A 57 -7.15 -34.48 5.84
CA ASN A 57 -7.45 -35.81 5.30
C ASN A 57 -8.55 -35.82 4.21
N GLY A 58 -8.53 -34.82 3.33
CA GLY A 58 -9.49 -34.68 2.23
C GLY A 58 -10.83 -34.04 2.61
N VAL A 59 -11.11 -33.87 3.91
CA VAL A 59 -12.35 -33.29 4.44
C VAL A 59 -12.12 -31.82 4.82
N TRP A 60 -13.08 -30.97 4.48
CA TRP A 60 -13.08 -29.58 4.95
C TRP A 60 -13.48 -29.53 6.43
N LYS A 61 -12.55 -29.10 7.28
CA LYS A 61 -12.81 -28.91 8.72
C LYS A 61 -12.61 -27.46 9.09
N GLN A 62 -13.49 -26.97 9.95
CA GLN A 62 -13.35 -25.66 10.58
C GLN A 62 -12.38 -25.77 11.75
N ARG A 63 -11.47 -24.81 11.91
CA ARG A 63 -10.39 -24.84 12.92
C ARG A 63 -10.86 -24.92 14.37
N ASN A 64 -12.09 -24.48 14.66
CA ASN A 64 -12.64 -24.35 16.01
C ASN A 64 -13.63 -25.48 16.40
N LYS A 65 -13.69 -26.57 15.63
CA LYS A 65 -14.50 -27.75 15.97
C LYS A 65 -13.63 -28.92 16.37
#